data_AF-A0A347VQU2-F1
#
_entry.id   AF-A0A347VQU2-F1
#
_cell.length_a   1.000
_cell.length_b   1.000
_cell.length_c   1.000
_cell.angle_alpha   90.00
_cell.angle_beta   90.00
_cell.angle_gamma   90.00
#
_symmetry.space_group_name_H-M   'P 1'
#
loop_
_entity.id
_entity.type
_entity.pdbx_description
1 polymer ?
#
loop_
_entity_poly.entity_id
_entity_poly.type
_entity_poly.pdbx_seq_one_letter_code
_entity_poly.pdbx_strand_id
1 'polypeptide(L)'
;MTGFLSNIFSLFSKKEAVFPFDEVILLYEGSDFLVGFGKNTRNRNKYSVGLRWKNYKYTNSGDTISFPFNSKKQDVWFMIPIHLSIKFLETLRKTSSVNKDVLEDAIKILKEQK
;
A
#
# COMPACT_ATOMS: atom_id res chain seq x y z
N MET A 1 18.67 -27.96 2.11
CA MET A 1 17.43 -27.55 1.41
C MET A 1 16.98 -26.19 1.90
N THR A 2 17.62 -25.12 1.44
CA THR A 2 17.35 -23.72 1.88
C THR A 2 17.32 -22.82 0.65
N GLY A 3 16.45 -23.14 -0.32
CA GLY A 3 16.49 -22.52 -1.65
C GLY A 3 15.17 -21.96 -2.18
N PHE A 4 14.07 -22.04 -1.42
CA PHE A 4 12.76 -21.65 -1.94
C PHE A 4 12.30 -20.24 -1.52
N LEU A 5 12.74 -19.74 -0.36
CA LEU A 5 12.28 -18.44 0.17
C LEU A 5 13.15 -17.25 -0.26
N SER A 6 14.39 -17.47 -0.69
CA SER A 6 15.29 -16.40 -1.14
C SER A 6 14.92 -15.87 -2.53
N ASN A 7 14.20 -16.66 -3.34
CA ASN A 7 13.96 -16.34 -4.74
C ASN A 7 12.66 -15.57 -5.02
N ILE A 8 11.75 -15.48 -4.03
CA ILE A 8 10.52 -14.70 -4.18
C ILE A 8 10.84 -13.19 -4.08
N PHE A 9 11.85 -12.80 -3.30
CA PHE A 9 12.22 -11.39 -3.06
C PHE A 9 12.94 -10.69 -4.22
N SER A 10 13.30 -11.41 -5.27
CA SER A 10 14.16 -10.93 -6.36
C SER A 10 13.40 -10.15 -7.45
N LEU A 11 12.09 -10.34 -7.59
CA LEU A 11 11.32 -9.83 -8.73
C LEU A 11 10.47 -8.58 -8.44
N PHE A 12 10.70 -7.90 -7.32
CA PHE A 12 9.91 -6.76 -6.92
C PHE A 12 10.60 -5.46 -7.36
N SER A 13 9.89 -4.60 -8.11
CA SER A 13 10.30 -3.21 -8.30
C SER A 13 10.26 -2.50 -6.95
N LYS A 14 11.34 -2.62 -6.18
CA LYS A 14 11.53 -1.99 -4.88
C LYS A 14 11.63 -0.49 -5.09
N LYS A 15 10.65 0.27 -4.60
CA LYS A 15 10.78 1.72 -4.45
C LYS A 15 11.15 2.01 -3.00
N GLU A 16 12.13 2.88 -2.80
CA GLU A 16 12.69 3.27 -1.50
C GLU A 16 11.61 3.68 -0.49
N ALA A 17 11.96 3.64 0.80
CA ALA A 17 11.09 4.00 1.92
C ALA A 17 10.27 5.27 1.66
N VAL A 18 8.94 5.13 1.62
CA VAL A 18 8.01 6.26 1.54
C VAL A 18 7.15 6.20 2.78
N PHE A 19 7.21 7.24 3.61
CA PHE A 19 6.40 7.32 4.83
C PHE A 19 4.92 6.97 4.54
N PRO A 20 4.31 6.05 5.32
CA PRO A 20 4.77 5.46 6.58
C PRO A 20 5.32 4.03 6.43
N PHE A 21 5.93 3.70 5.29
CA PHE A 21 6.49 2.36 5.02
C PHE A 21 8.00 2.37 4.87
N ASP A 22 8.65 1.32 5.40
CA ASP A 22 10.09 1.06 5.13
C ASP A 22 10.29 0.65 3.67
N GLU A 23 9.39 -0.19 3.15
CA GLU A 23 9.30 -0.60 1.74
C GLU A 23 7.82 -0.81 1.38
N VAL A 24 7.43 -0.48 0.14
CA VAL A 24 6.04 -0.65 -0.34
C VAL A 24 5.97 -1.64 -1.48
N ILE A 25 5.15 -2.67 -1.30
CA ILE A 25 4.72 -3.61 -2.33
C ILE A 25 3.38 -3.10 -2.89
N LEU A 26 3.31 -2.90 -4.21
CA LEU A 26 2.10 -2.43 -4.87
C LEU A 26 1.10 -3.59 -5.03
N LEU A 27 -0.09 -3.45 -4.44
CA LEU A 27 -1.18 -4.43 -4.54
C LEU A 27 -2.15 -4.11 -5.67
N TYR A 28 -2.40 -2.82 -5.89
CA TYR A 28 -3.35 -2.31 -6.88
C TYR A 28 -2.83 -1.01 -7.49
N GLU A 29 -3.00 -0.91 -8.80
CA GLU A 29 -2.77 0.31 -9.56
C GLU A 29 -4.04 0.69 -10.33
N GLY A 30 -4.76 1.68 -9.80
CA GLY A 30 -5.94 2.26 -10.44
C GLY A 30 -5.60 3.49 -11.29
N SER A 31 -6.65 4.08 -11.87
CA SER A 31 -6.59 5.38 -12.54
C SER A 31 -6.25 6.50 -11.54
N ASP A 32 -6.92 6.50 -10.39
CA ASP A 32 -6.91 7.64 -9.47
C ASP A 32 -6.05 7.39 -8.23
N PHE A 33 -5.94 6.14 -7.80
CA PHE A 33 -5.20 5.75 -6.60
C PHE A 33 -4.46 4.42 -6.75
N LEU A 34 -3.52 4.22 -5.84
CA LEU A 34 -2.64 3.09 -5.65
C LEU A 34 -2.92 2.51 -4.27
N VAL A 35 -2.79 1.19 -4.16
CA VAL A 35 -2.83 0.50 -2.86
C VAL A 35 -1.52 -0.23 -2.68
N GLY A 36 -0.90 0.01 -1.53
CA GLY A 36 0.38 -0.54 -1.15
C GLY A 36 0.29 -1.37 0.12
N PHE A 37 1.25 -2.25 0.31
CA PHE A 37 1.42 -3.07 1.50
C PHE A 37 2.88 -3.06 1.92
N GLY A 38 3.14 -2.94 3.22
CA GLY A 38 4.52 -2.85 3.72
C GLY A 38 4.61 -2.84 5.23
N LYS A 39 5.86 -2.88 5.73
CA LYS A 39 6.15 -2.71 7.16
C LYS A 39 5.93 -1.27 7.59
N ASN A 40 5.24 -1.09 8.71
CA ASN A 40 4.94 0.22 9.27
C ASN A 40 6.20 0.82 9.92
N THR A 41 6.63 2.01 9.50
CA THR A 41 7.81 2.70 10.07
C THR A 41 7.64 3.04 11.55
N ARG A 42 6.39 3.25 12.01
CA ARG A 42 6.06 3.54 13.42
C ARG A 42 6.01 2.27 14.28
N ASN A 43 5.75 1.11 13.68
CA ASN A 43 5.77 -0.18 14.35
C ASN A 43 6.28 -1.24 13.38
N ARG A 44 7.61 -1.39 13.32
CA ARG A 44 8.31 -2.23 12.33
C ARG A 44 8.01 -3.73 12.46
N ASN A 45 7.38 -4.15 13.56
CA ASN A 45 6.91 -5.52 13.77
C ASN A 45 5.53 -5.78 13.15
N LYS A 46 4.86 -4.74 12.63
CA LYS A 46 3.53 -4.85 12.03
C LYS A 46 3.54 -4.47 10.56
N TYR A 47 2.79 -5.24 9.79
CA TYR A 47 2.48 -4.90 8.41
C TYR A 47 1.23 -4.03 8.35
N SER A 48 1.14 -3.20 7.32
CA SER A 48 0.03 -2.27 7.13
C SER A 48 -0.27 -2.10 5.65
N VAL A 49 -1.50 -1.67 5.38
CA VAL A 49 -1.98 -1.34 4.04
C VAL A 49 -2.05 0.16 3.91
N GLY A 50 -1.61 0.67 2.77
CA GLY A 50 -1.59 2.08 2.44
C GLY A 50 -2.39 2.39 1.19
N LEU A 51 -2.94 3.60 1.13
CA LEU A 51 -3.54 4.18 -0.07
C LEU A 51 -2.79 5.45 -0.44
N ARG A 52 -2.55 5.66 -1.74
CA ARG A 52 -1.90 6.87 -2.28
C ARG A 52 -2.58 7.26 -3.58
N TRP A 53 -2.74 8.54 -3.87
CA TRP A 53 -3.28 9.00 -5.16
C TRP A 53 -2.20 8.96 -6.26
N LYS A 54 -2.59 8.58 -7.48
CA LYS A 54 -1.67 8.39 -8.61
C LYS A 54 -1.32 9.70 -9.32
N ASN A 55 -2.34 10.51 -9.60
CA ASN A 55 -2.21 11.78 -10.31
C ASN A 55 -3.08 12.81 -9.60
N TYR A 56 -2.48 13.65 -8.76
CA TYR A 56 -3.16 14.85 -8.28
C TYR A 56 -2.41 16.09 -8.76
N LYS A 57 -3.04 16.82 -9.67
CA LYS A 57 -2.56 18.15 -10.06
C LYS A 57 -3.20 19.15 -9.12
N TYR A 58 -2.37 19.93 -8.44
CA TYR A 58 -2.78 21.15 -7.74
C TYR A 58 -3.31 22.13 -8.80
N THR A 59 -4.56 21.98 -9.19
CA THR A 59 -5.24 23.03 -9.95
C THR A 59 -5.76 24.00 -8.89
N ASN A 60 -5.35 25.26 -8.99
CA ASN A 60 -5.70 26.36 -8.08
C ASN A 60 -7.21 26.69 -8.08
N SER A 61 -8.11 25.71 -8.24
CA SER A 61 -9.54 25.91 -8.16
C SER A 61 -9.94 25.97 -6.69
N GLY A 62 -10.31 27.17 -6.24
CA GLY A 62 -10.65 27.55 -4.86
C GLY A 62 -11.83 26.84 -4.21
N ASP A 63 -12.28 25.72 -4.75
CA ASP A 63 -13.29 24.83 -4.18
C ASP A 63 -12.83 23.38 -4.38
N THR A 64 -12.05 22.84 -3.46
CA THR A 64 -11.84 21.39 -3.39
C THR A 64 -11.60 20.99 -1.95
N ILE A 65 -12.35 19.98 -1.49
CA ILE A 65 -12.06 19.20 -0.29
C ILE A 65 -10.59 18.80 -0.39
N SER A 66 -9.70 19.53 0.28
CA SER A 66 -8.26 19.39 0.11
C SER A 66 -7.83 18.12 0.83
N PHE A 67 -7.68 17.05 0.05
CA PHE A 67 -7.26 15.73 0.51
C PHE A 67 -5.81 15.76 1.04
N PRO A 68 -5.47 14.93 2.04
CA PRO A 68 -4.29 15.17 2.83
C PRO A 68 -3.01 14.96 2.00
N PHE A 69 -2.14 15.96 2.00
CA PHE A 69 -0.71 15.83 1.70
C PHE A 69 0.04 16.05 3.01
N ASN A 70 1.34 15.73 3.05
CA ASN A 70 2.16 16.27 4.14
C ASN A 70 2.32 17.80 3.98
N SER A 71 2.85 18.46 5.00
CA SER A 71 3.12 19.90 4.99
C SER A 71 4.06 20.36 3.85
N LYS A 72 4.74 19.42 3.17
CA LYS A 72 5.65 19.67 2.05
C LYS A 72 5.03 19.41 0.68
N LYS A 73 3.71 19.15 0.59
CA LYS A 73 2.99 18.84 -0.66
C LYS A 73 3.58 17.63 -1.41
N GLN A 74 4.16 16.68 -0.67
CA GLN A 74 4.69 15.45 -1.26
C GLN A 74 3.63 14.35 -1.26
N ASP A 75 3.70 13.50 -2.27
CA ASP A 75 2.90 12.29 -2.31
C ASP A 75 3.23 11.41 -1.11
N VAL A 76 2.22 11.13 -0.30
CA VAL A 76 2.35 10.31 0.89
C VAL A 76 1.35 9.17 0.84
N TRP A 77 1.74 8.06 1.46
CA TRP A 77 0.82 6.97 1.69
C TRP A 77 0.00 7.23 2.95
N PHE A 78 -1.28 6.90 2.88
CA PHE A 78 -2.19 6.92 4.01
C PHE A 78 -2.43 5.52 4.50
N MET A 79 -2.10 5.26 5.77
CA MET A 79 -2.40 3.98 6.37
C MET A 79 -3.90 3.79 6.51
N ILE A 80 -4.37 2.66 6.02
CA ILE A 80 -5.70 2.17 6.32
C ILE A 80 -5.66 1.60 7.74
N PRO A 81 -6.62 1.95 8.62
CA PRO A 81 -6.72 1.38 9.95
C PRO A 81 -6.71 -0.15 9.90
N ILE A 82 -5.90 -0.78 10.74
CA ILE A 82 -5.59 -2.21 10.63
C ILE A 82 -6.83 -3.12 10.67
N HIS A 83 -7.85 -2.71 11.44
CA HIS A 83 -9.12 -3.42 11.56
C HIS A 83 -9.97 -3.36 10.28
N LEU A 84 -9.71 -2.40 9.38
CA LEU A 84 -10.37 -2.27 8.08
C LEU A 84 -9.55 -2.86 6.94
N SER A 85 -8.23 -2.98 7.10
CA SER A 85 -7.30 -3.39 6.04
C SER A 85 -7.68 -4.71 5.37
N ILE A 86 -8.01 -5.75 6.15
CA ILE A 86 -8.37 -7.07 5.59
C ILE A 86 -9.64 -6.96 4.74
N LYS A 87 -10.70 -6.35 5.27
CA LYS A 87 -11.99 -6.21 4.56
C LYS A 87 -11.83 -5.36 3.29
N PHE A 88 -10.98 -4.34 3.35
CA PHE A 88 -10.64 -3.52 2.20
C PHE A 88 -9.94 -4.34 1.11
N LEU A 89 -8.91 -5.12 1.45
CA LEU A 89 -8.22 -6.00 0.49
C LEU A 89 -9.15 -7.08 -0.09
N GLU A 90 -10.01 -7.68 0.74
CA GLU A 90 -11.01 -8.66 0.29
C GLU A 90 -12.00 -8.05 -0.72
N THR A 91 -12.31 -6.75 -0.59
CA THR A 91 -13.14 -6.03 -1.56
C THR A 91 -12.38 -5.79 -2.87
N LEU A 92 -11.10 -5.43 -2.79
CA LEU A 92 -10.24 -5.23 -3.95
C LEU A 92 -10.04 -6.49 -4.78
N ARG A 93 -10.09 -7.68 -4.16
CA ARG A 93 -9.95 -8.98 -4.83
C ARG A 93 -10.83 -9.16 -6.09
N LYS A 94 -11.97 -8.47 -6.15
CA LYS A 94 -12.91 -8.53 -7.29
C LYS A 94 -12.51 -7.63 -8.46
N THR A 95 -11.45 -6.83 -8.32
CA THR A 95 -11.01 -5.84 -9.31
C THR A 95 -9.96 -6.44 -10.25
N SER A 96 -10.03 -6.14 -11.54
CA SER A 96 -9.14 -6.71 -12.57
C SER A 96 -7.69 -6.24 -12.47
N SER A 97 -7.43 -5.03 -11.97
CA SER A 97 -6.10 -4.40 -11.92
C SER A 97 -5.28 -4.75 -10.67
N VAL A 98 -5.66 -5.83 -9.98
CA VAL A 98 -5.01 -6.29 -8.74
C VAL A 98 -4.06 -7.44 -9.06
N ASN A 99 -2.87 -7.40 -8.47
CA ASN A 99 -2.02 -8.58 -8.43
C ASN A 99 -2.58 -9.56 -7.38
N LYS A 100 -3.29 -10.59 -7.85
CA LYS A 100 -4.04 -11.51 -6.99
C LYS A 100 -3.14 -12.27 -6.01
N ASP A 101 -1.99 -12.76 -6.47
CA ASP A 101 -1.09 -13.56 -5.64
C ASP A 101 -0.54 -12.72 -4.48
N VAL A 102 -0.08 -11.51 -4.80
CA VAL A 102 0.45 -10.56 -3.81
C VAL A 102 -0.66 -10.10 -2.84
N LEU A 103 -1.89 -9.93 -3.32
CA LEU A 103 -3.02 -9.56 -2.47
C LEU A 103 -3.39 -10.68 -1.49
N GLU A 104 -3.43 -11.94 -1.92
CA GLU A 104 -3.70 -13.07 -1.02
C GLU A 104 -2.60 -13.23 0.03
N ASP A 105 -1.33 -13.09 -0.35
CA ASP A 105 -0.20 -13.10 0.59
C ASP A 105 -0.31 -11.97 1.62
N ALA A 106 -0.64 -10.75 1.18
CA ALA A 106 -0.85 -9.63 2.08
C ALA A 106 -2.01 -9.89 3.07
N ILE A 107 -3.15 -10.43 2.60
CA ILE A 107 -4.27 -10.80 3.47
C ILE A 107 -3.85 -11.84 4.50
N LYS A 108 -3.10 -12.86 4.09
CA LYS A 108 -2.61 -13.92 4.96
C LYS A 108 -1.71 -13.34 6.07
N ILE A 109 -0.70 -12.55 5.70
CA ILE A 109 0.21 -11.90 6.67
C ILE A 109 -0.58 -11.03 7.65
N LEU A 110 -1.55 -10.25 7.17
CA LEU A 110 -2.38 -9.39 8.02
C LEU A 110 -3.28 -10.16 8.99
N LYS A 111 -3.69 -11.40 8.65
CA LYS A 111 -4.49 -12.28 9.52
C LYS A 111 -3.62 -12.95 10.59
N GLU A 112 -2.38 -13.32 10.25
CA GLU A 112 -1.44 -14.00 11.15
C GLU A 112 -0.80 -13.06 12.19
N GLN A 113 -0.72 -11.76 11.93
CA GLN A 113 -0.16 -10.78 12.87
C GLN A 113 -1.12 -10.32 14.00
N LYS A 114 -2.31 -10.91 14.09
CA LYS A 114 -3.34 -10.52 15.08
C LYS A 114 -2.93 -10.84 16.51
#